data_AF-A0A961L5K3-F1
#
_entry.id   AF-A0A961L5K3-F1
#
_cell.length_a   1.000
_cell.length_b   1.000
_cell.length_c   1.000
_cell.angle_alpha   90.00
_cell.angle_beta   90.00
_cell.angle_gamma   90.00
#
_symmetry.space_group_name_H-M   'P 1'
#
loop_
_entity.id
_entity.type
_entity.pdbx_description
1 polymer ?
#
loop_
_entity_poly.entity_id
_entity_poly.type
_entity_poly.pdbx_seq_one_letter_code
_entity_poly.pdbx_strand_id
1 'polypeptide(L)' 'EGIEPFLLQQGLIQRTPRGRMLAAKAWTHLGLTAPRAAGPMDDLFDG' A
#
# COMPACT_ATOMS: atom_id res chain seq x y z
N GLU A 1 16.11 7.04 -9.50
CA GLU A 1 15.11 7.76 -10.33
C GLU A 1 14.46 6.82 -11.37
N GLY A 2 13.44 5.99 -11.14
CA GLY A 2 12.66 5.63 -9.96
C GLY A 2 11.34 5.04 -10.48
N ILE A 3 11.13 3.73 -10.37
CA ILE A 3 9.86 3.08 -10.77
C ILE A 3 8.65 3.61 -9.96
N GLU A 4 8.91 4.30 -8.86
CA GLU A 4 7.92 4.82 -7.92
C GLU A 4 6.86 5.74 -8.55
N PRO A 5 7.19 6.87 -9.24
CA PRO A 5 6.20 7.71 -9.91
C PRO A 5 5.31 6.92 -10.88
N PHE A 6 5.88 5.95 -11.61
CA PHE A 6 5.12 5.10 -12.50
C PHE A 6 4.13 4.22 -11.73
N LEU A 7 4.56 3.56 -10.64
CA LEU A 7 3.68 2.71 -9.83
C LEU A 7 2.60 3.50 -9.09
N LEU A 8 2.90 4.73 -8.67
CA LEU A 8 1.92 5.66 -8.10
C LEU A 8 0.87 6.05 -9.15
N GLN A 9 1.30 6.45 -10.34
CA GLN A 9 0.39 6.81 -11.45
C GLN A 9 -0.46 5.62 -11.91
N GLN A 10 0.11 4.42 -11.93
CA GLN A 10 -0.63 3.19 -12.28
C GLN A 10 -1.60 2.74 -11.18
N GLY A 11 -1.57 3.36 -9.99
CA GLY A 11 -2.38 2.96 -8.84
C GLY A 11 -1.98 1.60 -8.28
N LEU A 12 -0.69 1.23 -8.39
CA LEU A 12 -0.14 -0.03 -7.88
C LEU A 12 0.46 0.12 -6.47
N ILE A 13 0.87 1.32 -6.10
CA ILE A 13 1.30 1.61 -4.73
C ILE A 13 0.63 2.87 -4.22
N GLN A 14 0.59 3.02 -2.90
CA GLN A 14 0.16 4.23 -2.21
C GLN A 14 1.18 4.62 -1.15
N ARG A 15 1.28 5.92 -0.87
CA ARG A 15 2.08 6.44 0.24
C ARG A 15 1.27 6.39 1.53
N THR A 16 1.93 6.07 2.62
CA THR A 16 1.41 6.02 3.97
C THR A 16 2.43 6.66 4.92
N PRO A 17 2.05 7.09 6.13
CA PRO A 17 3.02 7.59 7.12
C PRO A 17 4.16 6.60 7.41
N ARG A 18 3.92 5.30 7.21
CA ARG A 18 4.89 4.21 7.46
C ARG A 18 5.68 3.78 6.22
N GLY A 19 5.56 4.50 5.12
CA GLY A 19 6.23 4.19 3.86
C GLY A 19 5.26 3.86 2.73
N ARG A 20 5.58 2.83 1.93
CA ARG A 20 4.83 2.47 0.72
C ARG A 20 4.03 1.19 0.97
N MET A 21 2.79 1.17 0.51
CA MET A 21 1.91 0.01 0.60
C MET A 21 1.34 -0.34 -0.78
N LEU A 22 1.03 -1.62 -1.02
CA LEU A 22 0.29 -2.04 -2.20
C LEU A 22 -1.11 -1.40 -2.20
N ALA A 23 -1.49 -0.81 -3.33
CA ALA A 23 -2.86 -0.37 -3.56
C ALA A 23 -3.75 -1.56 -3.95
N ALA A 24 -5.07 -1.40 -3.85
CA ALA A 24 -6.04 -2.47 -4.12
C ALA A 24 -5.81 -3.16 -5.48
N LYS A 25 -5.57 -2.37 -6.54
CA LYS A 25 -5.28 -2.84 -7.90
C LYS A 25 -4.05 -3.75 -7.96
N ALA A 26 -3.03 -3.48 -7.14
CA ALA A 26 -1.79 -4.23 -7.13
C ALA A 26 -1.95 -5.65 -6.58
N TRP A 27 -2.80 -5.84 -5.58
CA TRP A 27 -3.12 -7.17 -5.05
C TRP A 27 -3.69 -8.07 -6.15
N THR A 28 -4.63 -7.56 -6.93
CA THR A 28 -5.20 -8.26 -8.09
C THR A 28 -4.16 -8.54 -9.17
N HIS A 29 -3.31 -7.56 -9.51
CA HIS A 29 -2.26 -7.76 -10.52
C HIS A 29 -1.23 -8.82 -10.12
N LEU A 30 -0.96 -8.95 -8.83
CA LEU A 30 -0.03 -9.95 -8.30
C LEU A 30 -0.68 -11.32 -8.07
N GLY A 31 -2.01 -11.45 -8.26
CA GLY A 31 -2.76 -12.66 -7.94
C GLY A 31 -2.78 -12.96 -6.43
N LEU A 32 -2.59 -11.95 -5.60
CA LEU A 32 -2.55 -12.08 -4.14
C LEU A 32 -3.90 -11.70 -3.53
N THR A 33 -4.25 -12.37 -2.43
CA THR A 33 -5.40 -11.94 -1.63
C THR A 33 -4.97 -10.77 -0.76
N ALA A 34 -5.67 -9.64 -0.89
CA ALA A 34 -5.42 -8.49 -0.02
C ALA A 34 -5.59 -8.88 1.45
N PRO A 35 -4.71 -8.45 2.35
CA PRO A 35 -4.89 -8.69 3.77
C PRO A 35 -6.22 -8.09 4.17
N ARG A 36 -7.04 -8.86 4.90
CA ARG A 36 -8.24 -8.34 5.54
C ARG A 36 -7.79 -7.15 6.36
N ALA A 37 -8.33 -5.96 6.05
CA ALA A 37 -7.95 -4.71 6.71
C ALA A 37 -7.78 -4.98 8.20
N ALA A 38 -6.54 -5.01 8.67
CA ALA A 38 -6.29 -5.03 10.09
C ALA A 38 -6.99 -3.76 10.58
N GLY A 39 -7.94 -3.92 11.52
CA GLY A 39 -8.61 -2.78 12.15
C GLY A 39 -7.58 -1.76 12.63
N PRO A 40 -8.00 -0.52 12.93
CA PRO A 40 -7.14 0.66 13.02
C PRO A 40 -5.83 0.35 13.76
N MET A 41 -4.79 0.06 12.98
CA MET A 41 -3.43 -0.15 13.46
C MET A 41 -2.66 1.17 13.25
N ASP A 42 -3.36 2.28 13.50
CA ASP A 42 -2.89 3.66 13.35
C ASP A 42 -2.37 4.22 14.70
N ASP A 43 -2.84 3.69 15.84
CA ASP A 43 -2.58 4.26 17.17
C ASP A 43 -1.66 3.41 18.10
N LEU A 44 -0.94 2.41 17.59
CA LEU A 44 -0.08 1.58 18.47
C LEU A 44 1.35 2.13 18.64
N PHE A 45 1.74 3.13 17.86
CA PHE A 45 3.12 3.66 17.87
C PHE A 45 3.19 5.16 18.12
N ASP A 46 2.10 5.77 18.58
CA ASP A 46 2.10 7.13 19.14
C ASP A 46 2.18 6.99 20.66
N GLY A 47 3.42 6.94 21.17
CA GLY A 47 3.76 6.86 22.59
C GLY A 47 5.05 7.60 22.84
#